data_AF-A0A1S3JJC2-F1
#
_entry.id   AF-A0A1S3JJC2-F1
#
_cell.length_a   1.000
_cell.length_b   1.000
_cell.length_c   1.000
_cell.angle_alpha   90.00
_cell.angle_beta   90.00
_cell.angle_gamma   90.00
#
_symmetry.space_group_name_H-M   'P 1'
#
loop_
_entity.id
_entity.type
_entity.pdbx_description
1 polymer ?
#
loop_
_entity_poly.entity_id
_entity_poly.type
_entity_poly.pdbx_seq_one_letter_code
_entity_poly.pdbx_strand_id
1 'polypeptide(L)'
;MDEIHSKNGKTQEIQKLIKLSHVAKDRTHSPYSQFRVGAALLCSDGTVFTGCNVENASYGLTICAERTAVVKAVSEGHRDYTAIAISSDLKNNFIVPCGACRQVLAEFGTHIEVYMTRPDLTYHKMTVGELLPLCFTPDQLTREKIAVVSGQNPEGSTVSEIPKLIKSNGLEAEELLSGEQ
;
A
#
# COMPACT_ATOMS: atom_id res chain seq x y z
N MET A 1 9.11 6.29 34.84
CA MET A 1 10.02 7.34 34.32
C MET A 1 10.28 7.12 32.81
N ASP A 2 9.34 6.47 32.11
CA ASP A 2 9.65 5.70 30.90
C ASP A 2 9.11 6.33 29.60
N GLU A 3 8.16 7.27 29.70
CA GLU A 3 7.57 7.92 28.52
C GLU A 3 8.49 8.97 27.85
N ILE A 4 9.36 9.64 28.62
CA ILE A 4 10.24 10.70 28.10
C ILE A 4 11.40 10.10 27.30
N HIS A 5 11.98 8.99 27.77
CA HIS A 5 13.05 8.29 27.03
C HIS A 5 12.53 7.64 25.74
N SER A 6 11.32 7.07 25.76
CA SER A 6 10.67 6.45 24.60
C SER A 6 10.37 7.45 23.47
N LYS A 7 9.85 8.64 23.80
CA LYS A 7 9.57 9.71 22.81
C LYS A 7 10.84 10.25 22.15
N ASN A 8 11.94 10.39 22.91
CA ASN A 8 13.21 10.87 22.38
C ASN A 8 13.87 9.85 21.43
N GLY A 9 13.82 8.56 21.78
CA GLY A 9 14.34 7.47 20.94
C GLY A 9 13.63 7.37 19.59
N LYS A 10 12.29 7.37 19.59
CA LYS A 10 11.49 7.32 18.35
C LYS A 10 11.77 8.53 17.44
N THR A 11 11.98 9.71 18.02
CA THR A 11 12.29 10.92 17.26
C THR A 11 13.65 10.82 16.57
N GLN A 12 14.67 10.30 17.27
CA GLN A 12 16.01 10.12 16.71
C GLN A 12 16.03 9.09 15.57
N GLU A 13 15.27 8.01 15.70
CA GLU A 13 15.13 6.98 14.65
C GLU A 13 14.50 7.55 13.38
N ILE A 14 13.41 8.31 13.50
CA ILE A 14 12.76 8.98 12.37
C ILE A 14 13.74 9.94 11.67
N GLN A 15 14.48 10.74 12.45
CA GLN A 15 15.48 11.66 11.89
C GLN A 15 16.61 10.91 11.17
N LYS A 16 17.04 9.76 11.68
CA LYS A 16 18.00 8.89 11.01
C LYS A 16 17.42 8.36 9.69
N LEU A 17 16.18 7.88 9.70
CA LEU A 17 15.50 7.34 8.52
C LEU A 17 15.38 8.38 7.40
N ILE A 18 14.95 9.60 7.75
CA ILE A 18 14.88 10.75 6.83
C ILE A 18 16.26 11.07 6.25
N LYS A 19 17.30 11.17 7.08
CA LYS A 19 18.67 11.44 6.57
C LYS A 19 19.13 10.36 5.60
N LEU A 20 18.83 9.09 5.88
CA LEU A 20 19.17 7.98 4.98
C LEU A 20 18.43 8.07 3.64
N SER A 21 17.16 8.46 3.61
CA SER A 21 16.44 8.66 2.33
C SER A 21 17.01 9.82 1.52
N HIS A 22 17.47 10.90 2.18
CA HIS A 22 18.18 11.99 1.51
C HIS A 22 19.51 11.55 0.89
N VAL A 23 20.32 10.77 1.61
CA VAL A 23 21.60 10.23 1.10
C VAL A 23 21.38 9.25 -0.05
N ALA A 24 20.34 8.41 0.03
CA ALA A 24 20.04 7.42 -1.01
C ALA A 24 19.81 8.05 -2.40
N LYS A 25 19.30 9.29 -2.43
CA LYS A 25 19.06 10.06 -3.66
C LYS A 25 20.31 10.29 -4.50
N ASP A 26 21.50 10.28 -3.88
CA ASP A 26 22.77 10.49 -4.59
C ASP A 26 23.18 9.30 -5.47
N ARG A 27 22.48 8.16 -5.35
CA ARG A 27 22.70 6.95 -6.15
C ARG A 27 21.72 6.77 -7.31
N THR A 28 20.79 7.70 -7.48
CA THR A 28 19.79 7.65 -8.55
C THR A 28 20.41 7.51 -9.94
N HIS A 29 19.73 6.74 -10.79
CA HIS A 29 19.94 6.78 -12.23
C HIS A 29 18.71 7.42 -12.86
N SER A 30 18.71 8.75 -12.98
CA SER A 30 17.60 9.51 -13.53
C SER A 30 18.03 10.48 -14.65
N PRO A 31 18.67 9.99 -15.74
CA PRO A 31 19.18 10.86 -16.79
C PRO A 31 18.07 11.52 -17.62
N TYR A 32 16.84 10.99 -17.60
CA TYR A 32 15.75 11.46 -18.44
C TYR A 32 14.94 12.56 -17.75
N SER A 33 14.45 12.31 -16.53
CA SER A 33 13.69 13.32 -15.79
C SER A 33 14.57 14.31 -15.04
N GLN A 34 15.81 13.92 -14.72
CA GLN A 34 16.68 14.61 -13.75
C GLN A 34 16.02 14.79 -12.37
N PHE A 35 14.97 14.00 -12.09
CA PHE A 35 14.19 14.05 -10.87
C PHE A 35 14.65 12.95 -9.93
N ARG A 36 15.48 13.33 -8.97
CA ARG A 36 16.14 12.40 -8.06
C ARG A 36 15.22 12.11 -6.87
N VAL A 37 14.98 10.82 -6.60
CA VAL A 37 14.20 10.35 -5.45
C VAL A 37 15.01 9.30 -4.69
N GLY A 38 15.05 9.43 -3.37
CA GLY A 38 15.62 8.46 -2.45
C GLY A 38 14.57 7.97 -1.44
N ALA A 39 14.73 6.74 -0.97
CA ALA A 39 13.87 6.14 0.03
C ALA A 39 14.69 5.35 1.06
N ALA A 40 14.19 5.28 2.29
CA ALA A 40 14.74 4.44 3.35
C ALA A 40 13.60 3.73 4.09
N LEU A 41 13.58 2.40 4.01
CA LEU A 41 12.57 1.51 4.58
C LEU A 41 13.10 0.91 5.88
N LEU A 42 12.35 1.06 6.96
CA LEU A 42 12.63 0.52 8.29
C LEU A 42 11.86 -0.79 8.50
N CYS A 43 12.58 -1.86 8.79
CA CYS A 43 12.03 -3.14 9.19
C CYS A 43 11.69 -3.16 10.68
N SER A 44 10.82 -4.08 11.10
CA SER A 44 10.43 -4.23 12.52
C SER A 44 11.58 -4.63 13.45
N ASP A 45 12.62 -5.28 12.91
CA ASP A 45 13.86 -5.62 13.61
C ASP A 45 14.88 -4.46 13.70
N GLY A 46 14.55 -3.29 13.15
CA GLY A 46 15.40 -2.10 13.13
C GLY A 46 16.37 -2.03 11.94
N THR A 47 16.38 -3.03 11.05
CA THR A 47 17.16 -3.00 9.81
C THR A 47 16.63 -1.92 8.87
N VAL A 48 17.53 -1.23 8.15
CA VAL A 48 17.14 -0.19 7.19
C VAL A 48 17.64 -0.50 5.79
N PHE A 49 16.71 -0.52 4.83
CA PHE A 49 16.99 -0.69 3.41
C PHE A 49 16.79 0.61 2.66
N THR A 50 17.82 1.10 2.00
CA THR A 50 17.75 2.30 1.15
C THR A 50 17.51 1.94 -0.31
N GLY A 51 16.79 2.80 -1.03
CA GLY A 51 16.57 2.71 -2.46
C GLY A 51 16.59 4.09 -3.13
N CYS A 52 16.75 4.09 -4.46
CA CYS A 52 16.67 5.29 -5.29
C CYS A 52 15.90 4.96 -6.57
N ASN A 53 15.39 5.96 -7.27
CA ASN A 53 14.76 5.72 -8.56
C ASN A 53 15.81 5.35 -9.63
N VAL A 54 15.46 4.39 -10.48
CA VAL A 54 16.26 3.94 -11.62
C VAL A 54 15.37 3.99 -12.85
N GLU A 55 15.66 4.94 -13.72
CA GLU A 55 14.94 5.15 -14.96
C GLU A 55 15.44 4.24 -16.08
N ASN A 56 14.63 4.13 -17.13
CA ASN A 56 14.96 3.35 -18.30
C ASN A 56 14.46 4.08 -19.55
N ALA A 57 15.11 3.88 -20.70
CA ALA A 57 14.67 4.44 -21.97
C ALA A 57 13.24 4.00 -22.33
N SER A 58 12.87 2.77 -21.98
CA SER A 58 11.49 2.31 -21.96
C SER A 58 10.87 2.70 -20.62
N TYR A 59 10.17 3.84 -20.57
CA TYR A 59 9.75 4.48 -19.31
C TYR A 59 8.92 3.57 -18.40
N GLY A 60 8.14 2.64 -18.96
CA GLY A 60 7.35 1.66 -18.20
C GLY A 60 8.19 0.70 -17.34
N LEU A 61 9.50 0.57 -17.62
CA LEU A 61 10.44 -0.25 -16.85
C LEU A 61 11.08 0.53 -15.67
N THR A 62 10.75 1.81 -15.49
CA THR A 62 11.29 2.63 -14.40
C THR A 62 10.83 2.08 -13.04
N ILE A 63 11.79 1.94 -12.12
CA ILE A 63 11.52 1.57 -10.72
C ILE A 63 11.70 2.79 -9.83
N CYS A 64 10.72 3.03 -8.96
CA CYS A 64 10.74 4.14 -8.01
C CYS A 64 11.66 3.81 -6.82
N ALA A 65 12.03 4.83 -6.04
CA ALA A 65 12.92 4.65 -4.90
C ALA A 65 12.35 3.71 -3.83
N GLU A 66 11.05 3.85 -3.56
CA GLU A 66 10.31 3.06 -2.58
C GLU A 66 10.28 1.59 -2.99
N ARG A 67 9.95 1.31 -4.26
CA ARG A 67 9.96 -0.05 -4.82
C ARG A 67 11.35 -0.66 -4.80
N THR A 68 12.40 0.13 -5.07
CA THR A 68 13.79 -0.34 -4.96
C THR A 68 14.15 -0.73 -3.53
N ALA A 69 13.77 0.07 -2.53
CA ALA A 69 14.00 -0.24 -1.12
C ALA A 69 13.26 -1.51 -0.69
N VAL A 70 11.99 -1.67 -1.09
CA VAL A 70 11.19 -2.87 -0.82
C VAL A 70 11.79 -4.10 -1.50
N VAL A 71 12.14 -4.04 -2.79
CA VAL A 71 12.75 -5.18 -3.51
C VAL A 71 14.03 -5.63 -2.82
N LYS A 72 14.87 -4.68 -2.39
CA LYS A 72 16.09 -5.00 -1.64
C LYS A 72 15.80 -5.69 -0.31
N ALA A 73 14.89 -5.15 0.50
CA ALA A 73 14.50 -5.74 1.78
C ALA A 73 13.98 -7.18 1.62
N VAL A 74 13.07 -7.39 0.66
CA VAL A 74 12.51 -8.72 0.35
C VAL A 74 13.59 -9.68 -0.10
N SER A 75 14.52 -9.24 -0.96
CA SER A 75 15.62 -10.10 -1.44
C SER A 75 16.59 -10.51 -0.33
N GLU A 76 16.67 -9.70 0.73
CA GLU A 76 17.51 -9.96 1.90
C GLU A 76 16.72 -10.63 3.05
N GLY A 77 15.46 -11.04 2.80
CA GLY A 77 14.66 -11.86 3.71
C GLY A 77 13.75 -11.09 4.67
N HIS A 78 13.65 -9.76 4.56
CA HIS A 78 12.80 -8.93 5.41
C HIS A 78 11.46 -8.65 4.73
N ARG A 79 10.35 -8.85 5.45
CA ARG A 79 8.97 -8.62 4.94
C ARG A 79 8.04 -7.92 5.93
N ASP A 80 8.57 -7.54 7.09
CA ASP A 80 7.82 -6.85 8.14
C ASP A 80 8.42 -5.46 8.34
N TYR A 81 7.61 -4.43 8.11
CA TYR A 81 8.06 -3.04 7.98
C TYR A 81 7.25 -2.13 8.89
N THR A 82 7.91 -1.12 9.45
CA THR A 82 7.25 -0.16 10.36
C THR A 82 7.12 1.21 9.72
N ALA A 83 8.10 1.64 8.92
CA ALA A 83 8.11 2.96 8.32
C ALA A 83 8.93 3.04 7.03
N ILE A 84 8.67 4.05 6.20
CA ILE A 84 9.49 4.44 5.06
C ILE A 84 9.60 5.97 4.99
N ALA A 85 10.80 6.50 4.80
CA ALA A 85 11.04 7.90 4.47
C ALA A 85 11.34 8.07 2.98
N ILE A 86 10.80 9.12 2.36
CA ILE A 86 10.92 9.41 0.93
C ILE A 86 11.40 10.85 0.76
N SER A 87 12.41 11.06 -0.09
CA SER A 87 13.04 12.37 -0.29
C SER A 87 13.25 12.67 -1.77
N SER A 88 13.07 13.93 -2.16
CA SER A 88 13.36 14.42 -3.51
C SER A 88 14.09 15.77 -3.47
N ASP A 89 14.26 16.41 -4.62
CA ASP A 89 14.78 17.79 -4.75
C ASP A 89 13.67 18.87 -4.72
N LEU A 90 12.40 18.49 -4.51
CA LEU A 90 11.29 19.44 -4.45
C LEU A 90 11.35 20.33 -3.20
N LYS A 91 11.61 21.64 -3.38
CA LYS A 91 11.72 22.59 -2.26
C LYS A 91 10.38 23.00 -1.66
N ASN A 92 9.36 23.18 -2.50
CA ASN A 92 8.10 23.81 -2.09
C ASN A 92 6.98 22.81 -1.78
N ASN A 93 7.17 21.52 -2.07
CA ASN A 93 6.18 20.47 -1.89
C ASN A 93 6.82 19.23 -1.27
N PHE A 94 6.05 18.48 -0.49
CA PHE A 94 6.47 17.14 -0.04
C PHE A 94 6.45 16.16 -1.21
N ILE A 95 7.43 15.25 -1.27
CA ILE A 95 7.40 14.13 -2.21
C ILE A 95 6.38 13.09 -1.75
N VAL A 96 5.43 12.74 -2.62
CA VAL A 96 4.36 11.79 -2.31
C VAL A 96 4.60 10.50 -3.10
N PRO A 97 4.45 9.30 -2.49
CA PRO A 97 4.59 8.05 -3.24
C PRO A 97 3.53 7.94 -4.32
N CYS A 98 3.92 7.45 -5.49
CA CYS A 98 2.99 7.19 -6.59
C CYS A 98 2.06 6.00 -6.27
N GLY A 99 0.97 5.86 -7.02
CA GLY A 99 -0.02 4.79 -6.78
C GLY A 99 0.59 3.38 -6.76
N ALA A 100 1.55 3.11 -7.66
CA ALA A 100 2.24 1.81 -7.69
C ALA A 100 3.07 1.55 -6.42
N CYS A 101 3.76 2.57 -5.90
CA CYS A 101 4.51 2.45 -4.64
C CYS A 101 3.57 2.21 -3.45
N ARG A 102 2.44 2.93 -3.40
CA ARG A 102 1.42 2.71 -2.35
C ARG A 102 0.90 1.28 -2.37
N GLN A 103 0.58 0.77 -3.56
CA GLN A 103 0.10 -0.60 -3.72
C GLN A 103 1.16 -1.65 -3.35
N VAL A 104 2.42 -1.44 -3.70
CA VAL A 104 3.52 -2.32 -3.29
C VAL A 104 3.71 -2.30 -1.78
N LEU A 105 3.62 -1.15 -1.12
CA LEU A 105 3.71 -1.07 0.34
C LEU A 105 2.50 -1.74 1.01
N ALA A 106 1.30 -1.59 0.44
CA ALA A 106 0.07 -2.18 0.97
C ALA A 106 0.12 -3.72 1.02
N GLU A 107 0.88 -4.36 0.13
CA GLU A 107 1.16 -5.81 0.17
C GLU A 107 1.79 -6.26 1.50
N PHE A 108 2.56 -5.37 2.15
CA PHE A 108 3.28 -5.67 3.40
C PHE A 108 2.61 -5.06 4.64
N GLY A 109 1.57 -4.25 4.46
CA GLY A 109 0.79 -3.71 5.56
C GLY A 109 0.35 -2.27 5.36
N THR A 110 -0.91 -2.00 5.70
CA THR A 110 -1.49 -0.64 5.65
C THR A 110 -1.03 0.25 6.81
N HIS A 111 -0.48 -0.34 7.87
CA HIS A 111 -0.02 0.35 9.08
C HIS A 111 1.34 1.04 8.93
N ILE A 112 2.08 0.74 7.86
CA ILE A 112 3.42 1.29 7.61
C ILE A 112 3.35 2.82 7.55
N GLU A 113 4.16 3.50 8.36
CA GLU A 113 4.24 4.96 8.37
C GLU A 113 5.07 5.48 7.19
N VAL A 114 4.55 6.43 6.43
CA VAL A 114 5.19 7.07 5.28
C VAL A 114 5.56 8.51 5.64
N TYR A 115 6.86 8.79 5.64
CA TYR A 115 7.44 10.11 5.89
C TYR A 115 7.81 10.76 4.57
N MET A 116 6.96 11.67 4.10
CA MET A 116 7.12 12.42 2.87
C MET A 116 7.91 13.69 3.16
N THR A 117 9.15 13.80 2.68
CA THR A 117 10.08 14.86 3.15
C THR A 117 10.29 15.98 2.14
N ARG A 118 10.84 17.10 2.62
CA ARG A 118 11.41 18.20 1.84
C ARG A 118 12.93 18.29 2.06
N PRO A 119 13.68 18.99 1.20
CA PRO A 119 15.12 19.22 1.36
C PRO A 119 15.55 19.84 2.69
N ASP A 120 14.66 20.57 3.37
CA ASP A 120 14.89 21.16 4.70
C ASP A 120 14.68 20.15 5.85
N LEU A 121 14.49 18.86 5.54
CA LEU A 121 14.22 17.76 6.46
C LEU A 121 12.86 17.82 7.17
N THR A 122 12.02 18.81 6.86
CA THR A 122 10.62 18.77 7.31
C THR A 122 9.88 17.67 6.57
N TYR A 123 8.81 17.15 7.19
CA TYR A 123 8.06 16.03 6.63
C TYR A 123 6.57 16.12 6.93
N HIS A 124 5.79 15.46 6.07
CA HIS A 124 4.40 15.11 6.31
C HIS A 124 4.31 13.60 6.54
N LYS A 125 3.60 13.18 7.59
CA LYS A 125 3.44 11.76 7.94
C LYS A 125 2.04 11.29 7.64
N MET A 126 1.92 10.14 6.98
CA MET A 126 0.67 9.39 6.80
C MET A 126 0.96 7.90 6.92
N THR A 127 -0.06 7.05 7.05
CA THR A 127 0.08 5.61 6.86
C THR A 127 -0.20 5.21 5.42
N VAL A 128 0.20 4.01 5.03
CA VAL A 128 -0.15 3.45 3.71
C VAL A 128 -1.67 3.37 3.52
N GLY A 129 -2.43 2.98 4.55
CA GLY A 129 -3.90 2.91 4.49
C GLY A 129 -4.56 4.27 4.28
N GLU A 130 -4.02 5.34 4.87
CA GLU A 130 -4.50 6.71 4.62
C GLU A 130 -4.16 7.18 3.20
N LEU A 131 -3.01 6.76 2.65
CA LEU A 131 -2.59 7.11 1.29
C LEU A 131 -3.29 6.28 0.22
N LEU A 132 -3.79 5.09 0.55
CA LEU A 132 -4.49 4.19 -0.36
C LEU A 132 -5.70 3.57 0.36
N PRO A 133 -6.78 4.35 0.54
CA PRO A 133 -7.98 3.86 1.19
C PRO A 133 -8.61 2.73 0.38
N LEU A 134 -9.18 1.73 1.09
CA LEU A 134 -9.81 0.55 0.48
C LEU A 134 -8.88 -0.18 -0.50
N CYS A 135 -7.58 -0.23 -0.19
CA CYS A 135 -6.57 -0.84 -1.05
C CYS A 135 -6.87 -2.31 -1.36
N PHE A 136 -6.54 -2.72 -2.58
CA PHE A 136 -6.55 -4.13 -2.95
C PHE A 136 -5.44 -4.88 -2.18
N THR A 137 -5.78 -5.93 -1.45
CA THR A 137 -4.83 -6.72 -0.63
C THR A 137 -5.02 -8.22 -0.83
N PRO A 138 -4.08 -9.08 -0.39
CA PRO A 138 -4.20 -10.53 -0.49
C PRO A 138 -5.50 -11.10 0.10
N ASP A 139 -6.09 -10.44 1.11
CA ASP A 139 -7.36 -10.84 1.72
C ASP A 139 -8.49 -10.96 0.68
N GLN A 140 -8.49 -10.10 -0.34
CA GLN A 140 -9.49 -10.07 -1.40
C GLN A 140 -9.25 -11.11 -2.51
N LEU A 141 -8.11 -11.80 -2.50
CA LEU A 141 -7.86 -12.94 -3.40
C LEU A 141 -8.57 -14.22 -2.93
N THR A 142 -8.93 -14.27 -1.64
CA THR A 142 -9.65 -15.41 -1.10
C THR A 142 -11.10 -15.36 -1.59
N ARG A 143 -11.50 -16.38 -2.37
CA ARG A 143 -12.91 -16.59 -2.66
C ARG A 143 -13.58 -16.97 -1.34
N GLU A 144 -14.61 -16.24 -0.94
CA GLU A 144 -15.63 -16.85 -0.10
C GLU A 144 -16.07 -18.11 -0.84
N LYS A 145 -15.89 -19.28 -0.21
CA LYS A 145 -16.58 -20.47 -0.68
C LYS A 145 -18.04 -20.08 -0.59
N ILE A 146 -18.67 -19.78 -1.72
CA ILE A 146 -20.13 -19.81 -1.82
C ILE A 146 -20.47 -21.20 -1.30
N ALA A 147 -20.97 -21.26 -0.07
CA ALA A 147 -21.59 -22.46 0.43
C ALA A 147 -22.76 -22.65 -0.52
N VAL A 148 -22.56 -23.48 -1.53
CA VAL A 148 -23.66 -24.12 -2.22
C VAL A 148 -24.39 -24.79 -1.08
N VAL A 149 -25.47 -24.15 -0.63
CA VAL A 149 -26.41 -24.74 0.31
C VAL A 149 -26.65 -26.11 -0.29
N SER A 150 -26.23 -27.14 0.42
CA SER A 150 -26.51 -28.52 0.09
C SER A 150 -28.01 -28.73 0.30
N GLY A 151 -28.81 -28.03 -0.49
CA GLY A 151 -30.13 -28.46 -0.87
C GLY A 151 -29.89 -29.67 -1.74
N GLN A 152 -30.24 -30.83 -1.19
CA GLN A 152 -30.59 -31.97 -1.99
C GLN A 152 -31.37 -31.46 -3.21
N ASN A 153 -30.87 -31.70 -4.42
CA ASN A 153 -31.74 -31.76 -5.58
C ASN A 153 -32.50 -33.07 -5.41
N PRO A 154 -33.80 -33.11 -5.04
CA PRO A 154 -34.58 -34.26 -5.42
C PRO A 154 -34.70 -34.18 -6.95
N GLU A 155 -34.37 -35.27 -7.62
CA GLU A 155 -34.62 -35.42 -9.04
C GLU A 155 -36.07 -34.99 -9.36
N GLY A 156 -36.24 -34.04 -10.28
CA GLY A 156 -37.50 -33.91 -11.02
C GLY A 156 -38.44 -32.74 -10.74
N SER A 157 -37.97 -31.52 -10.43
CA SER A 157 -38.84 -30.33 -10.50
C SER A 157 -38.48 -29.40 -11.65
N THR A 158 -39.45 -29.15 -12.53
CA THR A 158 -39.36 -28.24 -13.68
C THR A 158 -39.39 -26.78 -13.22
N VAL A 159 -38.78 -25.89 -14.03
CA VAL A 159 -38.62 -24.42 -13.86
C VAL A 159 -39.93 -23.65 -13.55
N SER A 160 -41.09 -24.32 -13.56
CA SER A 160 -42.42 -23.78 -13.32
C SER A 160 -42.77 -23.47 -11.85
N GLU A 161 -41.93 -23.82 -10.87
CA GLU A 161 -42.31 -23.69 -9.43
C GLU A 161 -41.62 -22.55 -8.67
N ILE A 162 -40.70 -21.83 -9.32
CA ILE A 162 -40.02 -20.66 -8.76
C ILE A 162 -41.00 -19.59 -8.20
N PRO A 163 -42.15 -19.31 -8.82
CA PRO A 163 -43.08 -18.30 -8.29
C PRO A 163 -43.79 -18.67 -6.98
N LYS A 164 -43.81 -19.95 -6.58
CA LYS A 164 -44.47 -20.38 -5.33
C LYS A 164 -43.59 -20.20 -4.09
N LEU A 165 -42.26 -20.22 -4.25
CA LEU A 165 -41.29 -20.06 -3.16
C LEU A 165 -41.13 -18.59 -2.72
N ILE A 166 -41.44 -17.64 -3.61
CA ILE A 166 -41.39 -16.20 -3.34
C ILE A 166 -42.55 -15.77 -2.42
N LYS A 167 -43.75 -16.36 -2.59
CA LYS A 167 -44.93 -16.05 -1.77
C LYS A 167 -44.86 -16.55 -0.32
N SER A 168 -44.08 -17.59 0.00
CA SER A 168 -43.96 -18.06 1.39
C SER A 168 -43.05 -17.18 2.26
N ASN A 169 -42.23 -16.32 1.64
CA ASN A 169 -41.24 -15.49 2.32
C ASN A 169 -41.59 -13.98 2.31
N GLY A 170 -42.79 -13.60 1.85
CA GLY A 170 -43.31 -12.25 2.02
C GLY A 170 -42.61 -11.13 1.24
N LEU A 171 -41.90 -11.44 0.15
CA LEU A 171 -41.27 -10.45 -0.73
C LEU A 171 -42.03 -10.38 -2.05
N GLU A 172 -42.61 -9.23 -2.39
CA GLU A 172 -43.22 -9.02 -3.70
C GLU A 172 -42.15 -8.67 -4.75
N ALA A 173 -42.28 -9.25 -5.94
CA ALA A 173 -41.26 -9.28 -6.99
C ALA A 173 -41.12 -7.98 -7.81
N GLU A 174 -41.63 -6.84 -7.32
CA GLU A 174 -41.70 -5.59 -8.10
C GLU A 174 -40.64 -4.52 -7.73
N GLU A 175 -39.82 -4.69 -6.69
CA GLU A 175 -38.82 -3.68 -6.28
C GLU A 175 -37.40 -3.85 -6.85
N LEU A 176 -37.16 -4.83 -7.73
CA LEU A 176 -35.82 -5.10 -8.28
C LEU A 176 -35.60 -4.63 -9.73
N LEU A 177 -36.58 -3.98 -10.37
CA LEU A 177 -36.49 -3.57 -11.77
C LEU A 177 -36.92 -2.12 -12.08
N SER A 178 -36.82 -1.20 -11.12
CA SER A 178 -37.02 0.24 -11.39
C SER A 178 -36.00 1.10 -10.64
N GLY A 179 -34.90 1.42 -11.33
CA GLY A 179 -33.88 2.31 -10.78
C GLY A 179 -32.78 2.70 -11.76
N GLU A 180 -33.08 2.80 -13.06
CA GLU A 180 -32.31 3.68 -13.95
C GLU A 180 -32.87 5.10 -13.78
N GLN A 181 -32.02 6.05 -13.35
CA GLN A 181 -31.91 7.41 -13.86
C GLN A 181 -30.53 7.97 -13.53
#